data_AF-A0A2C7AEE2-F1
#
_entry.id   AF-A0A2C7AEE2-F1
#
_cell.length_a   1.000
_cell.length_b   1.000
_cell.length_c   1.000
_cell.angle_alpha   90.00
_cell.angle_beta   90.00
_cell.angle_gamma   90.00
#
_symmetry.space_group_name_H-M   'P 1'
#
loop_
_entity.id
_entity.type
_entity.pdbx_description
1 polymer ?
#
loop_
_entity_poly.entity_id
_entity_poly.type
_entity_poly.pdbx_seq_one_letter_code
_entity_poly.pdbx_strand_id
1 'polypeptide(L)'
;MRINAKDLASGLLLVVLSIIGLWLNTEHTLGSARRMGPGYMPMLVFWLEFGLGAIVLVISLFSGADPLEKWTKVDFVTLALAIAATLVAYPLLAAVPALSGNWYALGLALVIGLGVLAVSPGWRKLALILAGMTVFGILLDQGGLFLAIAAMVVVAALAEPEHRPIGVLGTVIFLIVLCWWVFIHELDIRVSVWPNF
;
A
#
# COMPACT_ATOMS: atom_id res chain seq x y z
N MET A 1 0.56 17.56 -32.23
CA MET A 1 0.74 17.11 -30.84
C MET A 1 -0.09 15.85 -30.67
N ARG A 2 0.53 14.67 -30.63
CA ARG A 2 -0.19 13.43 -30.27
C ARG A 2 -0.12 13.41 -28.75
N ILE A 3 -1.27 13.51 -28.08
CA ILE A 3 -1.33 13.55 -26.62
C ILE A 3 -1.51 12.11 -26.15
N ASN A 4 -0.66 11.66 -25.21
CA ASN A 4 -0.87 10.39 -24.53
C ASN A 4 -1.98 10.57 -23.47
N ALA A 5 -3.19 10.11 -23.76
CA ALA A 5 -4.32 10.25 -22.85
C ALA A 5 -4.11 9.53 -21.51
N LYS A 6 -3.37 8.40 -21.52
CA LYS A 6 -3.05 7.63 -20.32
C LYS A 6 -2.11 8.41 -19.40
N ASP A 7 -0.98 8.86 -19.94
CA ASP A 7 0.01 9.61 -19.17
C ASP A 7 -0.55 10.96 -18.70
N LEU A 8 -1.37 11.61 -19.53
CA LEU A 8 -2.04 12.86 -19.18
C LEU A 8 -2.98 12.65 -18.00
N ALA A 9 -3.81 11.60 -18.03
CA ALA A 9 -4.73 11.29 -16.94
C ALA A 9 -3.99 10.94 -15.65
N SER A 10 -2.94 10.11 -15.70
CA SER A 10 -2.14 9.78 -14.51
C SER A 10 -1.38 10.97 -13.97
N GLY A 11 -0.77 11.80 -14.83
CA GLY A 11 -0.06 13.00 -14.42
C GLY A 11 -0.99 14.02 -13.77
N LEU A 12 -2.19 14.20 -14.35
CA LEU A 12 -3.21 15.10 -13.78
C LEU A 12 -3.68 14.60 -12.42
N LEU A 13 -3.93 13.30 -12.28
CA LEU A 13 -4.34 12.69 -11.02
C LEU A 13 -3.28 12.92 -9.93
N LEU A 14 -1.99 12.67 -10.22
CA LEU A 14 -0.89 12.90 -9.27
C LEU A 14 -0.80 14.37 -8.86
N VAL A 15 -0.96 15.31 -9.80
CA VAL A 15 -0.97 16.74 -9.50
C VAL A 15 -2.17 17.13 -8.63
N VAL A 16 -3.36 16.61 -8.92
CA VAL A 16 -4.55 16.91 -8.12
C VAL A 16 -4.41 16.34 -6.71
N LEU A 17 -3.97 15.09 -6.55
CA LEU A 17 -3.76 14.48 -5.24
C LEU A 17 -2.70 15.22 -4.42
N SER A 18 -1.58 15.58 -5.04
CA SER A 18 -0.52 16.34 -4.36
C SER A 18 -0.98 17.74 -3.94
N ILE A 19 -1.78 18.44 -4.75
CA ILE A 19 -2.36 19.74 -4.37
C ILE A 19 -3.30 19.58 -3.17
N ILE A 20 -4.19 18.58 -3.19
CA ILE A 20 -5.09 18.29 -2.07
C ILE A 20 -4.28 17.94 -0.82
N GLY A 21 -3.25 17.11 -0.96
CA GLY A 21 -2.35 16.72 0.13
C GLY A 21 -1.60 17.91 0.73
N LEU A 22 -1.02 18.77 -0.11
CA LEU A 22 -0.35 20.00 0.33
C LEU A 22 -1.32 20.96 1.03
N TRP A 23 -2.55 21.06 0.53
CA TRP A 23 -3.60 21.89 1.14
C TRP A 23 -3.99 21.36 2.53
N LEU A 24 -4.29 20.07 2.66
CA LEU A 24 -4.58 19.44 3.96
C LEU A 24 -3.40 19.56 4.93
N ASN A 25 -2.17 19.50 4.42
CA ASN A 25 -0.97 19.61 5.24
C ASN A 25 -0.72 21.02 5.81
N THR A 26 -1.42 22.05 5.31
CA THR A 26 -1.31 23.41 5.88
C THR A 26 -1.84 23.50 7.32
N GLU A 27 -2.66 22.54 7.75
CA GLU A 27 -3.17 22.45 9.11
C GLU A 27 -2.16 21.82 10.10
N HIS A 28 -1.02 21.34 9.60
CA HIS A 28 -0.02 20.63 10.40
C HIS A 28 1.26 21.46 10.62
N THR A 29 1.83 21.35 11.82
CA THR A 29 3.09 22.03 12.15
C THR A 29 4.26 21.38 11.40
N LEU A 30 5.03 22.19 10.67
CA LEU A 30 6.16 21.70 9.86
C LEU A 30 7.46 21.56 10.70
N GLY A 31 7.71 22.44 11.66
CA GLY A 31 8.98 22.45 12.39
C GLY A 31 10.18 22.78 11.49
N SER A 32 11.36 22.22 11.78
CA SER A 32 12.58 22.38 10.97
C SER A 32 13.16 21.03 10.56
N ALA A 33 14.09 20.99 9.60
CA ALA A 33 14.70 19.73 9.14
C ALA A 33 15.36 18.91 10.27
N ARG A 34 15.82 19.57 11.35
CA ARG A 34 16.45 18.93 12.52
C ARG A 34 15.45 18.60 13.65
N ARG A 35 14.26 19.16 13.60
CA ARG A 35 13.16 18.95 14.56
C ARG A 35 11.86 18.94 13.77
N MET A 36 11.68 17.87 12.98
CA MET A 36 10.58 17.74 12.03
C MET A 36 9.25 17.64 12.79
N GLY A 37 8.31 18.52 12.44
CA GLY A 37 6.92 18.41 12.88
C GLY A 37 6.15 17.37 12.05
N PRO A 38 4.93 17.01 12.46
CA PRO A 38 4.11 16.01 11.78
C PRO A 38 3.83 16.33 10.30
N GLY A 39 3.83 17.61 9.93
CA GLY A 39 3.60 18.03 8.54
C GLY A 39 4.84 18.01 7.64
N TYR A 40 6.07 17.87 8.18
CA TYR A 40 7.29 18.02 7.39
C TYR A 40 7.47 16.90 6.35
N MET A 41 7.30 15.65 6.78
CA MET A 41 7.46 14.49 5.91
C MET A 41 6.35 14.42 4.84
N PRO A 42 5.06 14.57 5.18
CA PRO A 42 3.99 14.68 4.18
C PRO A 42 4.23 15.80 3.16
N MET A 43 4.68 16.98 3.62
CA MET A 43 5.01 18.10 2.72
C MET A 43 6.02 17.70 1.65
N LEU A 44 7.12 17.03 2.03
CA LEU A 44 8.15 16.59 1.09
C LEU A 44 7.60 15.58 0.09
N VAL A 45 6.83 14.60 0.56
CA VAL A 45 6.24 13.57 -0.29
C VAL A 45 5.31 14.21 -1.32
N PHE A 46 4.42 15.12 -0.92
CA PHE A 46 3.51 15.77 -1.85
C PHE A 46 4.21 16.74 -2.81
N TRP A 47 5.29 17.41 -2.40
CA TRP A 47 6.09 18.21 -3.34
C TRP A 47 6.81 17.35 -4.37
N LEU A 48 7.38 16.22 -3.95
CA LEU A 48 8.00 15.26 -4.87
C LEU A 48 6.95 14.66 -5.82
N GLU A 49 5.77 14.30 -5.31
CA GLU A 49 4.65 13.80 -6.11
C GLU A 49 4.15 14.86 -7.10
N PHE A 50 4.01 16.12 -6.68
CA PHE A 50 3.65 17.23 -7.55
C PHE A 50 4.68 17.42 -8.67
N GLY A 51 5.97 17.40 -8.33
CA GLY A 51 7.06 17.49 -9.30
C GLY A 51 7.03 16.34 -10.31
N LEU A 52 6.88 15.10 -9.83
CA LEU A 52 6.77 13.92 -10.69
C LEU A 52 5.53 13.99 -11.59
N GLY A 53 4.38 14.36 -11.04
CA GLY A 53 3.13 14.52 -11.77
C GLY A 53 3.22 15.60 -12.85
N ALA A 54 3.86 16.74 -12.54
CA ALA A 54 4.12 17.80 -13.49
C ALA A 54 5.06 17.33 -14.62
N ILE A 55 6.12 16.58 -14.30
CA ILE A 55 7.02 15.98 -15.30
C ILE A 55 6.23 15.03 -16.22
N VAL A 56 5.40 14.14 -15.66
CA VAL A 56 4.57 13.22 -16.44
C VAL A 56 3.59 13.98 -17.34
N LEU A 57 2.94 15.04 -16.83
CA LEU A 57 2.07 15.90 -17.65
C LEU A 57 2.81 16.51 -18.83
N VAL A 58 4.01 17.07 -18.61
CA VAL A 58 4.83 17.63 -19.68
C VAL A 58 5.23 16.53 -20.67
N ILE A 59 5.67 15.36 -20.22
CA ILE A 59 6.04 14.24 -21.10
C ILE A 59 4.84 13.73 -21.91
N SER A 60 3.64 13.70 -21.31
CA SER A 60 2.40 13.23 -21.98
C SER A 60 2.02 14.05 -23.21
N LEU A 61 2.42 15.32 -23.23
CA LEU A 61 2.19 16.26 -24.33
C LEU A 61 3.09 15.97 -25.55
N PHE A 62 4.17 15.22 -25.35
CA PHE A 62 5.14 14.85 -26.40
C PHE A 62 5.16 13.34 -26.71
N SER A 63 4.46 12.52 -25.93
CA SER A 63 4.45 11.05 -26.05
C SER A 63 3.33 10.55 -26.96
N GLY A 64 3.54 9.38 -27.59
CA GLY A 64 2.59 8.79 -28.54
C GLY A 64 1.19 8.51 -27.96
N ALA A 65 0.22 8.27 -28.83
CA ALA A 65 -1.16 8.00 -28.41
C ALA A 65 -1.32 6.55 -27.94
N ASP A 66 -1.17 6.30 -26.64
CA ASP A 66 -1.60 5.05 -26.02
C ASP A 66 -3.07 5.16 -25.58
N PRO A 67 -3.96 4.26 -26.05
CA PRO A 67 -5.35 4.28 -25.62
C PRO A 67 -5.47 3.90 -24.15
N LEU A 68 -6.42 4.53 -23.46
CA LEU A 68 -6.79 4.17 -22.08
C LEU A 68 -7.33 2.74 -22.04
N GLU A 69 -6.86 1.97 -21.06
CA GLU A 69 -7.41 0.66 -20.76
C GLU A 69 -8.85 0.83 -20.28
N LYS A 70 -9.79 0.17 -20.97
CA LYS A 70 -11.21 0.27 -20.65
C LYS A 70 -11.53 -0.72 -19.54
N TRP A 71 -11.90 -0.20 -18.38
CA TRP A 71 -12.33 -1.03 -17.27
C TRP A 71 -13.61 -1.79 -17.61
N THR A 72 -13.65 -3.04 -17.21
CA THR A 72 -14.77 -3.94 -17.39
C THR A 72 -15.83 -3.65 -16.33
N LYS A 73 -17.10 -4.01 -16.59
CA LYS A 73 -18.16 -3.90 -15.56
C LYS A 73 -17.80 -4.65 -14.27
N VAL A 74 -17.10 -5.77 -14.40
CA VAL A 74 -16.61 -6.57 -13.26
C VAL A 74 -15.71 -5.74 -12.36
N ASP A 75 -14.79 -4.96 -12.93
CA ASP A 75 -13.80 -4.17 -12.18
C ASP A 75 -14.46 -3.12 -11.29
N PHE A 76 -15.51 -2.46 -11.81
CA PHE A 76 -16.30 -1.50 -11.03
C PHE A 76 -17.16 -2.17 -9.94
N VAL A 77 -17.79 -3.30 -10.27
CA VAL A 77 -18.63 -4.03 -9.31
C VAL A 77 -17.77 -4.60 -8.18
N THR A 78 -16.62 -5.20 -8.46
CA THR A 78 -15.71 -5.71 -7.43
C THR A 78 -15.16 -4.59 -6.56
N LEU A 79 -14.89 -3.40 -7.12
CA LEU A 79 -14.48 -2.24 -6.34
C LEU A 79 -15.57 -1.78 -5.37
N ALA A 80 -16.81 -1.61 -5.87
CA ALA A 80 -17.94 -1.22 -5.02
C ALA A 80 -18.24 -2.28 -3.94
N LEU A 81 -18.20 -3.56 -4.30
CA LEU A 81 -18.38 -4.68 -3.37
C LEU A 81 -17.25 -4.75 -2.34
N ALA A 82 -16.00 -4.51 -2.72
CA ALA A 82 -14.87 -4.49 -1.81
C ALA A 82 -15.01 -3.37 -0.76
N ILE A 83 -15.42 -2.17 -1.18
CA ILE A 83 -15.71 -1.06 -0.28
C ILE A 83 -16.85 -1.42 0.66
N ALA A 84 -17.98 -1.92 0.12
CA ALA A 84 -19.12 -2.33 0.93
C ALA A 84 -18.76 -3.45 1.92
N ALA A 85 -18.02 -4.46 1.47
CA ALA A 85 -17.55 -5.55 2.31
C ALA A 85 -16.67 -5.05 3.45
N THR A 86 -15.74 -4.12 3.18
CA THR A 86 -14.90 -3.51 4.23
C THR A 86 -15.73 -2.72 5.22
N LEU A 87 -16.65 -1.87 4.73
CA LEU A 87 -17.50 -1.02 5.56
C LEU A 87 -18.48 -1.82 6.43
N VAL A 88 -18.90 -3.01 5.98
CA VAL A 88 -19.76 -3.91 6.75
C VAL A 88 -18.95 -4.83 7.68
N ALA A 89 -17.81 -5.35 7.22
CA ALA A 89 -16.97 -6.25 8.02
C ALA A 89 -16.35 -5.54 9.21
N TYR A 90 -15.89 -4.30 9.06
CA TYR A 90 -15.27 -3.54 10.14
C TYR A 90 -16.15 -3.41 11.39
N PRO A 91 -17.40 -2.89 11.34
CA PRO A 91 -18.24 -2.76 12.52
C PRO A 91 -18.61 -4.12 13.12
N LEU A 92 -18.80 -5.16 12.28
CA LEU A 92 -19.10 -6.52 12.76
C LEU A 92 -17.92 -7.12 13.54
N LEU A 93 -16.71 -6.98 13.02
CA LEU A 93 -15.49 -7.46 13.69
C LEU A 93 -15.18 -6.61 14.93
N ALA A 94 -15.39 -5.29 14.87
CA ALA A 94 -15.22 -4.41 16.00
C ALA A 94 -16.24 -4.66 17.13
N ALA A 95 -17.39 -5.27 16.82
CA ALA A 95 -18.37 -5.69 17.82
C ALA A 95 -17.96 -6.95 18.59
N VAL A 96 -16.98 -7.71 18.11
CA VAL A 96 -16.45 -8.88 18.82
C VAL A 96 -15.54 -8.41 19.96
N PRO A 97 -15.83 -8.73 21.24
CA PRO A 97 -15.05 -8.23 22.39
C PRO A 97 -13.55 -8.55 22.34
N ALA A 98 -13.17 -9.65 21.71
CA ALA A 98 -11.77 -10.05 21.54
C ALA A 98 -11.00 -9.17 20.52
N LEU A 99 -11.71 -8.50 19.61
CA LEU A 99 -11.14 -7.67 18.54
C LEU A 99 -11.43 -6.18 18.75
N SER A 100 -12.35 -5.84 19.65
CA SER A 100 -12.72 -4.46 19.97
C SER A 100 -11.55 -3.69 20.58
N GLY A 101 -11.25 -2.49 20.05
CA GLY A 101 -10.18 -1.62 20.56
C GLY A 101 -8.78 -1.90 19.99
N ASN A 102 -8.62 -2.89 19.12
CA ASN A 102 -7.36 -3.22 18.46
C ASN A 102 -7.42 -2.99 16.95
N TRP A 103 -6.25 -2.72 16.33
CA TRP A 103 -6.13 -2.55 14.88
C TRP A 103 -6.42 -3.84 14.08
N TYR A 104 -6.49 -5.00 14.74
CA TYR A 104 -6.84 -6.29 14.15
C TYR A 104 -8.19 -6.28 13.44
N ALA A 105 -9.22 -5.62 14.01
CA ALA A 105 -10.54 -5.56 13.40
C ALA A 105 -10.50 -4.83 12.05
N LEU A 106 -9.78 -3.71 11.98
CA LEU A 106 -9.57 -2.96 10.75
C LEU A 106 -8.74 -3.76 9.74
N GLY A 107 -7.64 -4.36 10.19
CA GLY A 107 -6.77 -5.16 9.33
C GLY A 107 -7.52 -6.33 8.69
N LEU A 108 -8.28 -7.09 9.47
CA LEU A 108 -9.08 -8.22 8.97
C LEU A 108 -10.19 -7.75 8.02
N ALA A 109 -10.86 -6.63 8.32
CA ALA A 109 -11.84 -6.04 7.41
C ALA A 109 -11.22 -5.64 6.06
N LEU A 110 -10.03 -5.05 6.08
CA LEU A 110 -9.29 -4.69 4.87
C LEU A 110 -8.85 -5.94 4.10
N VAL A 111 -8.38 -6.99 4.76
CA VAL A 111 -8.05 -8.27 4.10
C VAL A 111 -9.28 -8.86 3.40
N ILE A 112 -10.46 -8.80 4.04
CA ILE A 112 -11.72 -9.25 3.42
C ILE A 112 -12.06 -8.41 2.19
N GLY A 113 -12.04 -7.09 2.31
CA GLY A 113 -12.33 -6.18 1.20
C GLY A 113 -11.37 -6.34 0.03
N LEU A 114 -10.07 -6.42 0.31
CA LEU A 114 -9.03 -6.62 -0.69
C LEU A 114 -9.12 -8.02 -1.32
N GLY A 115 -9.54 -9.04 -0.55
CA GLY A 115 -9.85 -10.37 -1.08
C GLY A 115 -10.99 -10.34 -2.09
N VAL A 116 -12.07 -9.59 -1.81
CA VAL A 116 -13.17 -9.36 -2.76
C VAL A 116 -12.68 -8.62 -4.00
N LEU A 117 -11.84 -7.60 -3.82
CA LEU A 117 -11.26 -6.85 -4.93
C LEU A 117 -10.35 -7.72 -5.81
N ALA A 118 -9.65 -8.69 -5.21
CA ALA A 118 -8.73 -9.58 -5.91
C ALA A 118 -9.41 -10.57 -6.86
N VAL A 119 -10.75 -10.69 -6.81
CA VAL A 119 -11.54 -11.51 -7.75
C VAL A 119 -11.51 -10.92 -9.16
N SER A 120 -11.42 -9.60 -9.31
CA SER A 120 -11.27 -8.96 -10.62
C SER A 120 -9.84 -9.15 -11.14
N PRO A 121 -9.64 -9.63 -12.40
CA PRO A 121 -8.32 -9.73 -13.01
C PRO A 121 -7.57 -8.39 -13.07
N GLY A 122 -8.28 -7.27 -13.28
CA GLY A 122 -7.69 -5.94 -13.39
C GLY A 122 -7.14 -5.44 -12.05
N TRP A 123 -7.84 -5.73 -10.95
CA TRP A 123 -7.43 -5.28 -9.62
C TRP A 123 -6.60 -6.28 -8.83
N ARG A 124 -6.57 -7.56 -9.24
CA ARG A 124 -5.95 -8.66 -8.50
C ARG A 124 -4.54 -8.37 -8.01
N LYS A 125 -3.66 -7.88 -8.89
CA LYS A 125 -2.26 -7.62 -8.53
C LYS A 125 -2.16 -6.55 -7.45
N LEU A 126 -2.87 -5.44 -7.63
CA LEU A 126 -2.90 -4.32 -6.69
C LEU A 126 -3.52 -4.73 -5.36
N ALA A 127 -4.65 -5.43 -5.40
CA ALA A 127 -5.36 -5.91 -4.22
C ALA A 127 -4.51 -6.86 -3.37
N LEU A 128 -3.78 -7.80 -3.99
CA LEU A 128 -2.92 -8.75 -3.28
C LEU A 128 -1.67 -8.09 -2.68
N ILE A 129 -1.08 -7.09 -3.36
CA ILE A 129 0.03 -6.30 -2.79
C ILE A 129 -0.44 -5.53 -1.56
N LEU A 130 -1.58 -4.83 -1.65
CA LEU A 130 -2.16 -4.13 -0.50
C LEU A 130 -2.56 -5.11 0.61
N ALA A 131 -3.07 -6.29 0.27
CA ALA A 131 -3.40 -7.32 1.25
C ALA A 131 -2.14 -7.86 1.96
N GLY A 132 -1.02 -7.97 1.25
CA GLY A 132 0.27 -8.28 1.86
C GLY A 132 0.66 -7.25 2.92
N MET A 133 0.50 -5.95 2.60
CA MET A 133 0.79 -4.86 3.55
C MET A 133 -0.13 -4.90 4.78
N THR A 134 -1.42 -5.22 4.62
CA THR A 134 -2.34 -5.34 5.75
C THR A 134 -2.04 -6.57 6.60
N VAL A 135 -1.73 -7.72 5.97
CA VAL A 135 -1.28 -8.93 6.68
C VAL A 135 -0.01 -8.67 7.48
N PHE A 136 0.96 -7.94 6.90
CA PHE A 136 2.15 -7.52 7.63
C PHE A 136 1.79 -6.69 8.88
N GLY A 137 0.94 -5.66 8.72
CA GLY A 137 0.55 -4.79 9.83
C GLY A 137 -0.17 -5.53 10.96
N ILE A 138 -1.00 -6.53 10.63
CA ILE A 138 -1.66 -7.40 11.60
C ILE A 138 -0.64 -8.30 12.29
N LEU A 139 0.23 -8.99 11.55
CA LEU A 139 1.15 -9.97 12.12
C LEU A 139 2.32 -9.35 12.87
N LEU A 140 2.69 -8.10 12.59
CA LEU A 140 3.90 -7.48 13.15
C LEU A 140 3.87 -7.42 14.68
N ASP A 141 2.70 -7.14 15.27
CA ASP A 141 2.55 -6.93 16.71
C ASP A 141 2.65 -8.26 17.50
N GLN A 142 1.89 -9.31 17.14
CA GLN A 142 1.96 -10.61 17.83
C GLN A 142 2.96 -11.60 17.23
N GLY A 143 3.05 -11.66 15.90
CA GLY A 143 3.85 -12.64 15.17
C GLY A 143 5.33 -12.27 15.03
N GLY A 144 5.67 -11.02 15.31
CA GLY A 144 7.02 -10.50 15.16
C GLY A 144 7.44 -10.29 13.70
N LEU A 145 8.62 -9.69 13.54
CA LEU A 145 9.13 -9.22 12.26
C LEU A 145 9.31 -10.35 11.24
N PHE A 146 9.84 -11.50 11.65
CA PHE A 146 10.17 -12.58 10.70
C PHE A 146 8.91 -13.22 10.10
N LEU A 147 7.91 -13.51 10.94
CA LEU A 147 6.64 -14.07 10.49
C LEU A 147 5.88 -13.07 9.61
N ALA A 148 5.87 -11.78 9.99
CA ALA A 148 5.21 -10.73 9.23
C ALA A 148 5.83 -10.56 7.83
N ILE A 149 7.17 -10.53 7.72
CA ILE A 149 7.87 -10.46 6.42
C ILE A 149 7.54 -11.69 5.57
N ALA A 150 7.65 -12.89 6.14
CA ALA A 150 7.38 -14.13 5.41
C ALA A 150 5.94 -14.15 4.87
N ALA A 151 4.95 -13.82 5.71
CA ALA A 151 3.54 -13.79 5.31
C ALA A 151 3.27 -12.73 4.24
N MET A 152 3.79 -11.51 4.39
CA MET A 152 3.64 -10.44 3.40
C MET A 152 4.18 -10.86 2.03
N VAL A 153 5.40 -11.42 1.99
CA VAL A 153 6.06 -11.83 0.75
C VAL A 153 5.30 -12.97 0.07
N VAL A 154 4.80 -13.94 0.84
CA VAL A 154 3.99 -15.04 0.29
C VAL A 154 2.68 -14.51 -0.29
N VAL A 155 1.97 -13.62 0.41
CA VAL A 155 0.72 -13.03 -0.09
C VAL A 155 0.98 -12.20 -1.34
N ALA A 156 2.04 -11.39 -1.36
CA ALA A 156 2.44 -10.60 -2.52
C ALA A 156 2.87 -11.48 -3.70
N ALA A 157 3.52 -12.62 -3.45
CA ALA A 157 3.90 -13.55 -4.51
C ALA A 157 2.67 -14.03 -5.28
N LEU A 158 1.55 -14.35 -4.61
CA LEU A 158 0.30 -14.82 -5.23
C LEU A 158 -0.33 -13.82 -6.24
N ALA A 159 0.16 -12.58 -6.29
CA ALA A 159 -0.24 -11.58 -7.27
C ALA A 159 0.19 -11.96 -8.70
N GLU A 160 1.33 -12.63 -8.87
CA GLU A 160 1.86 -13.02 -10.17
C GLU A 160 1.57 -14.51 -10.43
N PRO A 161 0.94 -14.92 -11.53
CA PRO A 161 0.70 -16.36 -11.77
C PRO A 161 1.97 -17.17 -12.05
N GLU A 162 3.08 -16.52 -12.41
CA GLU A 162 4.33 -17.17 -12.86
C GLU A 162 5.48 -17.01 -11.83
N HIS A 163 5.22 -17.36 -10.57
CA HIS A 163 6.24 -17.33 -9.52
C HIS A 163 6.93 -18.68 -9.32
N ARG A 164 8.26 -18.68 -9.25
CA ARG A 164 9.04 -19.87 -8.86
C ARG A 164 9.09 -19.94 -7.32
N PRO A 165 8.59 -21.00 -6.67
CA PRO A 165 8.52 -21.06 -5.20
C PRO A 165 9.89 -20.98 -4.53
N ILE A 166 10.94 -21.51 -5.20
CA ILE A 166 12.33 -21.38 -4.72
C ILE A 166 12.81 -19.92 -4.73
N GLY A 167 12.36 -19.12 -5.71
CA GLY A 167 12.67 -17.71 -5.80
C GLY A 167 12.02 -16.91 -4.67
N VAL A 168 10.74 -17.20 -4.39
CA VAL A 168 9.99 -16.60 -3.27
C VAL A 168 10.65 -16.92 -1.93
N LEU A 169 11.04 -18.17 -1.72
CA LEU A 169 11.76 -18.56 -0.50
C LEU A 169 13.10 -17.82 -0.38
N GLY A 170 13.82 -17.67 -1.50
CA GLY A 170 15.04 -16.88 -1.57
C GLY A 170 14.84 -15.42 -1.16
N THR A 171 13.79 -14.75 -1.66
CA THR A 171 13.46 -13.38 -1.26
C THR A 171 13.04 -13.29 0.20
N VAL A 172 12.26 -14.24 0.72
CA VAL A 172 11.89 -14.28 2.14
C VAL A 172 13.14 -14.35 3.02
N ILE A 173 14.03 -15.31 2.76
CA ILE A 173 15.26 -15.48 3.55
C ILE A 173 16.13 -14.24 3.44
N PHE A 174 16.33 -13.72 2.23
CA PHE A 174 17.14 -12.52 2.01
C PHE A 174 16.60 -11.32 2.78
N LEU A 175 15.29 -11.04 2.70
CA LEU A 175 14.68 -9.91 3.40
C LEU A 175 14.72 -10.08 4.92
N ILE A 176 14.50 -11.29 5.44
CA ILE A 176 14.63 -11.57 6.88
C ILE A 176 16.05 -11.28 7.36
N VAL A 177 17.07 -11.77 6.65
CA VAL A 177 18.48 -11.54 7.00
C VAL A 177 18.83 -10.07 6.92
N LEU A 178 18.40 -9.37 5.87
CA LEU A 178 18.64 -7.94 5.69
C LEU A 178 17.99 -7.11 6.81
N CYS A 179 16.72 -7.37 7.12
CA CYS A 179 16.01 -6.67 8.18
C CYS A 179 16.59 -6.98 9.56
N TRP A 180 17.02 -8.22 9.82
CA TRP A 180 17.72 -8.57 11.05
C TRP A 180 19.04 -7.80 11.19
N TRP A 181 19.85 -7.76 10.11
CA TRP A 181 21.10 -7.00 10.10
C TRP A 181 20.86 -5.52 10.38
N VAL A 182 19.97 -4.88 9.63
CA VAL A 182 19.73 -3.44 9.75
C VAL A 182 19.15 -3.07 11.12
N PHE A 183 18.12 -3.77 11.60
CA PHE A 183 17.44 -3.36 12.83
C PHE A 183 18.16 -3.75 14.10
N ILE A 184 18.78 -4.93 14.14
CA ILE A 184 19.41 -5.44 15.36
C ILE A 184 20.89 -5.09 15.39
N HIS A 185 21.60 -5.27 14.28
CA HIS A 185 23.06 -5.04 14.25
C HIS A 185 23.41 -3.56 14.09
N GLU A 186 22.77 -2.86 13.14
CA GLU A 186 23.16 -1.48 12.81
C GLU A 186 22.44 -0.44 13.68
N LEU A 187 21.13 -0.61 13.88
CA LEU A 187 20.29 0.40 14.54
C LEU A 187 20.11 0.16 16.05
N ASP A 188 20.47 -1.03 16.56
CA ASP A 188 20.27 -1.47 17.95
C ASP A 188 18.83 -1.23 18.48
N ILE A 189 17.82 -1.36 17.60
CA ILE A 189 16.41 -1.18 17.96
C ILE A 189 15.83 -2.53 18.39
N ARG A 190 15.17 -2.54 19.55
CA ARG A 190 14.46 -3.71 20.08
C ARG A 190 13.12 -3.90 19.37
N VAL A 191 13.14 -4.59 18.24
CA VAL A 191 11.93 -5.07 17.54
C VAL A 191 11.70 -6.54 17.90
N SER A 192 10.44 -6.91 18.17
CA SER A 192 10.04 -8.30 18.38
C SER A 192 10.28 -9.12 17.10
N VAL A 193 11.31 -9.96 17.10
CA VAL A 193 11.63 -10.83 15.94
C VAL A 193 10.78 -12.09 15.89
N TRP A 194 10.48 -12.64 17.07
CA TRP A 194 9.73 -13.88 17.24
C TRP A 194 8.31 -13.59 17.73
N PRO A 195 7.38 -14.53 17.54
CA PRO A 195 6.03 -14.41 18.07
C PRO A 195 6.05 -14.28 19.60
N ASN A 196 5.32 -13.29 20.11
CA ASN A 196 5.07 -13.14 21.54
C ASN A 196 3.63 -13.59 21.81
N PHE A 197 3.49 -14.82 22.29
CA PHE A 197 2.22 -15.39 22.72
C PHE A 197 1.99 -15.15 24.21
#